data_AF-A0A9P9LSF6-F1
#
_entry.id   AF-A0A9P9LSF6-F1
#
_cell.length_a   1.000
_cell.length_b   1.000
_cell.length_c   1.000
_cell.angle_alpha   90.00
_cell.angle_beta   90.00
_cell.angle_gamma   90.00
#
_symmetry.space_group_name_H-M   'P 1'
#
loop_
_entity.id
_entity.type
_entity.pdbx_description
1 polymer ?
#
loop_
_entity_poly.entity_id
_entity_poly.type
_entity_poly.pdbx_seq_one_letter_code
_entity_poly.pdbx_strand_id
1 'polypeptide(L)'
;MEAHFSKSDKELLSQNLSPEVVIKYFETKQQALQAIYEERETNPTLVARVRRIGLKFIKIATALDPIISIVVPSSPEYAIPYGCLKLAFQFIVDNTTDKKEDIVEHLEGLSNILDTISFENDMGPTGRMKKIMATIYVHVLDFLERVIEYTNLTSWGKMQKAIQSKSRKDYKFADRLIEINKLTTELASLADKSRRAMEAEVSQLTILSAAAIQRLYTFSRDSNSATSSSITLLKRDLEELHKSTQLWARGQATSAVYALLDILLPGADYSVQDELMLWSGVAFKLSQADSWERNGILEEFIRWGDSPTVPFLAIGPYGSKDSWVTPFSLSLITLLRSQKAPLTFALCDRPPSSESWSPTRLVKQLLGQLLEQNPMLVLSSPQIFNAKVFTKARGIGEMWAIFRRVVAMLDSLVIVIDRIDRCEGQEVVDEDAKTPGLGGGGATTGNLQNILKLLADLMKDCEARVKVIITSAACPPQTLFDEVELCAVVIDTQTKLRVKIWDEDDEDNYDSDSGSSTSSPSVLEYLNREVQ
;
A
#
# COMPACT_ATOMS: atom_id res chain seq x y z
N MET A 1 -18.13 11.82 -33.14
CA MET A 1 -18.78 13.15 -33.29
C MET A 1 -17.70 14.14 -33.62
N GLU A 2 -17.65 14.63 -34.86
CA GLU A 2 -16.66 15.64 -35.27
C GLU A 2 -16.98 16.97 -34.58
N ALA A 3 -15.99 17.56 -33.90
CA ALA A 3 -16.12 18.91 -33.38
C ALA A 3 -16.40 19.87 -34.54
N HIS A 4 -17.56 20.54 -34.49
CA HIS A 4 -17.93 21.58 -35.45
C HIS A 4 -17.13 22.85 -35.17
N PHE A 5 -15.88 22.87 -35.60
CA PHE A 5 -15.12 24.11 -35.75
C PHE A 5 -15.81 25.02 -36.77
N SER A 6 -15.84 26.33 -36.48
CA SER A 6 -16.25 27.35 -37.46
C SER A 6 -15.46 27.17 -38.76
N LYS A 7 -16.05 27.55 -39.89
CA LYS A 7 -15.37 27.49 -41.19
C LYS A 7 -14.04 28.27 -41.16
N SER A 8 -13.99 29.38 -40.40
CA SER A 8 -12.76 30.15 -40.15
C SER A 8 -11.72 29.36 -39.35
N ASP A 9 -12.14 28.60 -38.34
CA ASP A 9 -11.25 27.88 -37.43
C ASP A 9 -10.64 26.65 -38.12
N LYS A 10 -11.40 26.02 -39.03
CA LYS A 10 -10.89 24.93 -39.89
C LYS A 10 -9.88 25.44 -40.93
N GLU A 11 -10.08 26.63 -41.48
CA GLU A 11 -9.10 27.30 -42.36
C GLU A 11 -7.83 27.72 -41.62
N LEU A 12 -7.95 28.16 -40.37
CA LEU A 12 -6.84 28.55 -39.50
C LEU A 12 -5.98 27.35 -39.05
N LEU A 13 -6.59 26.21 -38.78
CA LEU A 13 -5.90 24.98 -38.35
C LEU A 13 -5.25 24.19 -39.50
N SER A 14 -5.63 24.46 -40.76
CA SER A 14 -5.12 23.77 -41.95
C SER A 14 -3.95 24.50 -42.64
N GLN A 15 -3.59 25.70 -42.18
CA GLN A 15 -2.42 26.42 -42.66
C GLN A 15 -1.25 26.21 -41.69
N ASN A 16 -0.04 25.97 -42.22
CA ASN A 16 1.20 26.01 -41.43
C ASN A 16 1.23 27.35 -40.70
N LEU A 17 0.98 27.32 -39.38
CA LEU A 17 0.72 28.47 -38.53
C LEU A 17 1.91 29.42 -38.59
N SER A 18 1.85 30.42 -39.48
CA SER A 18 2.82 31.50 -39.48
C SER A 18 2.63 32.28 -38.16
N PRO A 19 3.71 32.83 -37.58
CA PRO A 19 3.63 33.61 -36.34
C PRO A 19 2.56 34.71 -36.39
N GLU A 20 2.31 35.29 -37.58
CA GLU A 20 1.31 36.34 -37.81
C GLU A 20 -0.13 35.84 -37.60
N VAL A 21 -0.43 34.60 -37.98
CA VAL A 21 -1.75 33.98 -37.80
C VAL A 21 -2.02 33.70 -36.32
N VAL A 22 -0.99 33.27 -35.60
CA VAL A 22 -1.05 33.06 -34.14
C VAL A 22 -1.22 34.39 -33.41
N ILE A 23 -0.46 35.42 -33.79
CA ILE A 23 -0.58 36.77 -33.23
C ILE A 23 -1.99 37.32 -33.45
N LYS A 24 -2.54 37.20 -34.65
CA LYS A 24 -3.91 37.68 -34.97
C LYS A 24 -4.98 36.93 -34.18
N TYR A 25 -4.79 35.64 -33.91
CA TYR A 25 -5.67 34.87 -33.02
C TYR A 25 -5.61 35.41 -31.59
N PHE A 26 -4.42 35.68 -31.05
CA PHE A 26 -4.25 36.25 -29.72
C PHE A 26 -4.81 37.67 -29.62
N GLU A 27 -4.62 38.52 -30.64
CA GLU A 27 -5.21 39.86 -30.70
C GLU A 27 -6.74 39.81 -30.72
N THR A 28 -7.33 38.90 -31.49
CA THR A 28 -8.79 38.72 -31.54
C THR A 28 -9.33 38.26 -30.19
N LYS A 29 -8.61 37.37 -29.49
CA LYS A 29 -8.98 36.92 -28.14
C LYS A 29 -8.77 38.00 -27.09
N GLN A 30 -7.76 38.85 -27.24
CA GLN A 30 -7.50 40.00 -26.36
C GLN A 30 -8.57 41.09 -26.52
N GLN A 31 -9.04 41.35 -27.74
CA GLN A 31 -10.14 42.27 -28.02
C GLN A 31 -11.47 41.75 -27.46
N ALA A 32 -11.75 40.44 -27.59
CA ALA A 32 -12.93 39.83 -26.97
C ALA A 32 -12.87 39.92 -25.42
N LEU A 33 -11.68 39.75 -24.84
CA LEU A 33 -11.46 39.96 -23.40
C LEU A 33 -11.66 41.42 -23.00
N GLN A 34 -11.16 42.39 -23.77
CA GLN A 34 -11.36 43.82 -23.52
C GLN A 34 -12.84 44.22 -23.61
N ALA A 35 -13.59 43.71 -24.59
CA ALA A 35 -15.04 43.93 -24.68
C ALA A 35 -15.77 43.39 -23.44
N ILE A 36 -15.37 42.23 -22.92
CA ILE A 36 -15.88 41.68 -21.65
C ILE A 36 -15.47 42.57 -20.46
N TYR A 37 -14.29 43.20 -20.47
CA TYR A 37 -13.86 44.15 -19.43
C TYR A 37 -14.65 45.48 -19.48
N GLU A 38 -15.00 45.97 -20.67
CA GLU A 38 -15.84 47.16 -20.85
C GLU A 38 -17.31 46.89 -20.47
N GLU A 39 -17.81 45.68 -20.76
CA GLU A 39 -19.13 45.21 -20.31
C GLU A 39 -19.16 44.99 -18.77
N ARG A 40 -18.00 44.69 -18.15
CA ARG A 40 -17.83 44.64 -16.68
C ARG A 40 -17.91 46.02 -16.01
N GLU A 41 -17.46 47.09 -16.66
CA GLU A 41 -17.58 48.45 -16.10
C GLU A 41 -19.02 48.98 -16.15
N THR A 42 -19.81 48.53 -17.13
CA THR A 42 -21.17 49.04 -17.37
C THR A 42 -22.27 48.29 -16.60
N ASN A 43 -22.01 47.09 -16.07
CA ASN A 43 -23.04 46.29 -15.39
C ASN A 43 -22.56 45.68 -14.05
N PRO A 44 -22.49 46.47 -12.97
CA PRO A 44 -21.90 46.05 -11.70
C PRO A 44 -22.64 44.88 -11.02
N THR A 45 -23.92 44.67 -11.33
CA THR A 45 -24.71 43.52 -10.85
C THR A 45 -24.28 42.22 -11.51
N LEU A 46 -23.93 42.27 -12.80
CA LEU A 46 -23.43 41.13 -13.58
C LEU A 46 -22.01 40.76 -13.12
N VAL A 47 -21.16 41.76 -12.84
CA VAL A 47 -19.83 41.55 -12.22
C VAL A 47 -19.93 40.97 -10.83
N ALA A 48 -20.84 41.47 -9.99
CA ALA A 48 -21.08 40.90 -8.67
C ALA A 48 -21.57 39.45 -8.74
N ARG A 49 -22.43 39.13 -9.73
CA ARG A 49 -22.94 37.76 -9.97
C ARG A 49 -21.84 36.83 -10.49
N VAL A 50 -21.06 37.24 -11.48
CA VAL A 50 -19.92 36.48 -12.03
C VAL A 50 -18.82 36.29 -10.99
N ARG A 51 -18.51 37.33 -10.19
CA ARG A 51 -17.55 37.22 -9.09
C ARG A 51 -18.04 36.26 -8.00
N ARG A 52 -19.33 36.31 -7.66
CA ARG A 52 -19.93 35.37 -6.70
C ARG A 52 -19.89 33.94 -7.22
N ILE A 53 -20.19 33.72 -8.50
CA ILE A 53 -20.14 32.40 -9.13
C ILE A 53 -18.69 31.91 -9.27
N GLY A 54 -17.76 32.76 -9.70
CA GLY A 54 -16.33 32.44 -9.79
C GLY A 54 -15.73 32.07 -8.43
N LEU A 55 -16.06 32.79 -7.36
CA LEU A 55 -15.65 32.44 -6.00
C LEU A 55 -16.26 31.11 -5.51
N LYS A 56 -17.51 30.82 -5.87
CA LYS A 56 -18.15 29.53 -5.57
C LYS A 56 -17.53 28.38 -6.37
N PHE A 57 -17.19 28.61 -7.62
CA PHE A 57 -16.48 27.62 -8.44
C PHE A 57 -15.07 27.35 -7.92
N ILE A 58 -14.34 28.39 -7.51
CA ILE A 58 -13.04 28.23 -6.85
C ILE A 58 -13.22 27.34 -5.61
N LYS A 59 -14.28 27.54 -4.80
CA LYS A 59 -14.57 26.64 -3.68
C LYS A 59 -14.80 25.19 -4.10
N ILE A 60 -15.60 24.93 -5.14
CA ILE A 60 -15.82 23.57 -5.66
C ILE A 60 -14.51 22.95 -6.16
N ALA A 61 -13.73 23.69 -6.94
CA ALA A 61 -12.44 23.23 -7.46
C ALA A 61 -11.44 22.95 -6.33
N THR A 62 -11.40 23.81 -5.30
CA THR A 62 -10.56 23.62 -4.11
C THR A 62 -11.05 22.46 -3.23
N ALA A 63 -12.36 22.23 -3.13
CA ALA A 63 -12.92 21.08 -2.42
C ALA A 63 -12.67 19.75 -3.16
N LEU A 64 -12.56 19.79 -4.48
CA LEU A 64 -12.14 18.66 -5.31
C LEU A 64 -10.61 18.50 -5.37
N ASP A 65 -9.83 19.49 -4.95
CA ASP A 65 -8.36 19.49 -5.02
C ASP A 65 -7.68 18.33 -4.26
N PRO A 66 -8.14 17.88 -3.07
CA PRO A 66 -7.59 16.69 -2.42
C PRO A 66 -7.78 15.42 -3.26
N ILE A 67 -8.88 15.31 -4.01
CA ILE A 67 -9.17 14.17 -4.88
C ILE A 67 -8.35 14.29 -6.17
N ILE A 68 -8.36 15.48 -6.77
CA ILE A 68 -7.59 15.79 -7.97
C ILE A 68 -6.11 15.55 -7.67
N SER A 69 -5.56 16.03 -6.56
CA SER A 69 -4.15 15.84 -6.18
C SER A 69 -3.76 14.39 -5.85
N ILE A 70 -4.68 13.57 -5.33
CA ILE A 70 -4.49 12.11 -5.17
C ILE A 70 -4.48 11.40 -6.54
N VAL A 71 -5.27 11.89 -7.49
CA VAL A 71 -5.47 11.28 -8.81
C VAL A 71 -4.49 11.83 -9.87
N VAL A 72 -3.90 13.01 -9.64
CA VAL A 72 -3.08 13.78 -10.59
C VAL A 72 -1.69 13.20 -10.92
N PRO A 73 -1.07 12.24 -10.19
CA PRO A 73 0.24 11.78 -10.63
C PRO A 73 0.26 10.60 -11.63
N SER A 74 -0.86 10.09 -12.19
CA SER A 74 -0.79 8.73 -12.79
C SER A 74 -1.37 8.45 -14.19
N SER A 75 -2.16 9.30 -14.86
CA SER A 75 -2.63 8.97 -16.24
C SER A 75 -3.20 10.18 -17.02
N PRO A 76 -2.99 10.27 -18.35
CA PRO A 76 -3.60 11.28 -19.23
C PRO A 76 -5.14 11.20 -19.31
N GLU A 77 -5.76 10.13 -18.82
CA GLU A 77 -7.21 9.93 -18.77
C GLU A 77 -7.89 10.86 -17.75
N TYR A 78 -7.12 11.41 -16.79
CA TYR A 78 -7.60 12.38 -15.81
C TYR A 78 -7.63 13.83 -16.33
N ALA A 79 -7.39 14.03 -17.62
CA ALA A 79 -7.80 15.23 -18.34
C ALA A 79 -9.32 15.44 -18.29
N ILE A 80 -10.11 14.38 -17.99
CA ILE A 80 -11.57 14.41 -17.98
C ILE A 80 -12.13 15.26 -16.82
N PRO A 81 -11.83 15.03 -15.52
CA PRO A 81 -12.32 15.90 -14.43
C PRO A 81 -11.90 17.38 -14.60
N TYR A 82 -10.66 17.61 -15.03
CA TYR A 82 -10.14 18.96 -15.30
C TYR A 82 -10.83 19.60 -16.52
N GLY A 83 -11.11 18.81 -17.54
CA GLY A 83 -11.92 19.18 -18.71
C GLY A 83 -13.38 19.48 -18.35
N CYS A 84 -13.98 18.70 -17.45
CA CYS A 84 -15.33 18.92 -16.93
C CYS A 84 -15.42 20.23 -16.13
N LEU A 85 -14.44 20.51 -15.28
CA LEU A 85 -14.31 21.78 -14.55
C LEU A 85 -14.14 22.97 -15.52
N LYS A 86 -13.28 22.84 -16.52
CA LYS A 86 -13.06 23.87 -17.54
C LYS A 86 -14.30 24.13 -18.40
N LEU A 87 -15.03 23.08 -18.78
CA LEU A 87 -16.29 23.17 -19.52
C LEU A 87 -17.41 23.79 -18.67
N ALA A 88 -17.48 23.48 -17.37
CA ALA A 88 -18.39 24.14 -16.45
C ALA A 88 -18.07 25.64 -16.31
N PHE A 89 -16.79 26.02 -16.28
CA PHE A 89 -16.35 27.42 -16.27
C PHE A 89 -16.71 28.13 -17.58
N GLN A 90 -16.47 27.48 -18.71
CA GLN A 90 -16.79 28.01 -20.03
C GLN A 90 -18.31 28.13 -20.25
N PHE A 91 -19.10 27.21 -19.69
CA PHE A 91 -20.57 27.26 -19.68
C PHE A 91 -21.13 28.47 -18.92
N ILE A 92 -20.54 28.80 -17.77
CA ILE A 92 -20.94 29.95 -16.94
C ILE A 92 -20.58 31.27 -17.62
N VAL A 93 -19.45 31.31 -18.31
CA VAL A 93 -18.95 32.51 -19.01
C VAL A 93 -19.70 32.75 -20.33
N ASP A 94 -19.94 31.71 -21.13
CA ASP A 94 -20.45 31.87 -22.50
C ASP A 94 -21.96 32.05 -22.59
N ASN A 95 -22.68 32.00 -21.47
CA ASN A 95 -24.11 31.77 -21.52
C ASN A 95 -24.83 32.42 -20.33
N THR A 96 -25.38 33.63 -20.53
CA THR A 96 -26.08 34.49 -19.54
C THR A 96 -27.57 34.74 -19.87
N THR A 97 -28.42 33.70 -19.86
CA THR A 97 -29.88 33.83 -20.14
C THR A 97 -30.76 33.00 -19.21
N ASP A 98 -32.01 33.45 -19.01
CA ASP A 98 -32.92 33.20 -17.88
C ASP A 98 -33.30 31.75 -17.52
N LYS A 99 -33.02 30.73 -18.35
CA LYS A 99 -33.29 29.31 -18.00
C LYS A 99 -32.17 28.65 -17.17
N LYS A 100 -31.29 29.46 -16.55
CA LYS A 100 -30.04 29.03 -15.91
C LYS A 100 -30.09 29.02 -14.39
N GLU A 101 -31.14 29.55 -13.78
CA GLU A 101 -31.27 29.54 -12.32
C GLU A 101 -31.35 28.09 -11.80
N ASP A 102 -32.11 27.22 -12.47
CA ASP A 102 -32.17 25.81 -12.11
C ASP A 102 -30.79 25.13 -12.12
N ILE A 103 -30.02 25.21 -13.22
CA ILE A 103 -28.71 24.51 -13.29
C ILE A 103 -27.73 25.07 -12.26
N VAL A 104 -27.74 26.39 -12.04
CA VAL A 104 -26.90 27.04 -11.01
C VAL A 104 -27.33 26.58 -9.62
N GLU A 105 -28.63 26.44 -9.35
CA GLU A 105 -29.15 25.93 -8.07
C GLU A 105 -28.76 24.47 -7.84
N HIS A 106 -28.78 23.63 -8.89
CA HIS A 106 -28.32 22.24 -8.78
C HIS A 106 -26.80 22.14 -8.57
N LEU A 107 -26.00 22.99 -9.22
CA LEU A 107 -24.55 23.07 -8.98
C LEU A 107 -24.23 23.60 -7.57
N GLU A 108 -25.05 24.51 -7.04
CA GLU A 108 -24.94 24.98 -5.66
C GLU A 108 -25.29 23.87 -4.66
N GLY A 109 -26.35 23.11 -4.91
CA GLY A 109 -26.67 21.92 -4.13
C GLY A 109 -25.54 20.90 -4.14
N LEU A 110 -24.91 20.68 -5.30
CA LEU A 110 -23.76 19.80 -5.45
C LEU A 110 -22.52 20.30 -4.68
N SER A 111 -22.25 21.61 -4.70
CA SER A 111 -21.15 22.22 -3.93
C SER A 111 -21.30 21.95 -2.44
N ASN A 112 -22.50 22.20 -1.88
CA ASN A 112 -22.75 22.00 -0.45
C ASN A 112 -22.58 20.52 -0.06
N ILE A 113 -22.97 19.60 -0.95
CA ILE A 113 -22.77 18.17 -0.77
C ILE A 113 -21.27 17.83 -0.76
N LEU A 114 -20.49 18.36 -1.71
CA LEU A 114 -19.05 18.09 -1.80
C LEU A 114 -18.29 18.64 -0.59
N ASP A 115 -18.64 19.83 -0.10
CA ASP A 115 -18.07 20.40 1.14
C ASP A 115 -18.32 19.48 2.34
N THR A 116 -19.53 18.89 2.42
CA THR A 116 -19.88 17.92 3.48
C THR A 116 -19.02 16.66 3.37
N ILE A 117 -18.84 16.12 2.17
CA ILE A 117 -18.05 14.90 1.96
C ILE A 117 -16.57 15.13 2.27
N SER A 118 -16.02 16.28 1.90
CA SER A 118 -14.64 16.67 2.19
C SER A 118 -14.37 16.69 3.69
N PHE A 119 -15.25 17.33 4.45
CA PHE A 119 -15.18 17.34 5.92
C PHE A 119 -15.20 15.92 6.52
N GLU A 120 -16.05 15.03 6.01
CA GLU A 120 -16.14 13.66 6.51
C GLU A 120 -14.96 12.76 6.09
N ASN A 121 -14.24 13.11 5.03
CA ASN A 121 -13.03 12.41 4.62
C ASN A 121 -11.87 12.67 5.60
N ASP A 122 -11.76 13.91 6.09
CA ASP A 122 -10.69 14.31 7.01
C ASP A 122 -10.83 13.65 8.39
N MET A 123 -12.02 13.13 8.71
CA MET A 123 -12.34 12.43 9.97
C MET A 123 -11.88 10.97 10.03
N GLY A 124 -11.23 10.43 8.98
CA GLY A 124 -10.79 9.03 8.95
C GLY A 124 -11.94 8.05 8.65
N PRO A 125 -12.42 7.97 7.40
CA PRO A 125 -13.65 7.26 7.05
C PRO A 125 -13.51 5.74 7.24
N THR A 126 -14.54 5.15 7.85
CA THR A 126 -14.69 3.69 7.91
C THR A 126 -14.85 3.08 6.51
N GLY A 127 -14.60 1.78 6.34
CA GLY A 127 -14.77 1.11 5.04
C GLY A 127 -16.17 1.29 4.42
N ARG A 128 -17.23 1.33 5.24
CA ARG A 128 -18.59 1.63 4.78
C ARG A 128 -18.76 3.08 4.32
N MET A 129 -18.17 4.05 5.03
CA MET A 129 -18.17 5.45 4.62
C MET A 129 -17.43 5.63 3.29
N LYS A 130 -16.25 5.01 3.13
CA LYS A 130 -15.48 5.02 1.88
C LYS A 130 -16.32 4.52 0.70
N LYS A 131 -17.07 3.43 0.87
CA LYS A 131 -17.97 2.89 -0.17
C LYS A 131 -19.09 3.86 -0.55
N ILE A 132 -19.72 4.52 0.43
CA ILE A 132 -20.77 5.51 0.16
C ILE A 132 -20.18 6.74 -0.53
N MET A 133 -19.02 7.23 -0.07
CA MET A 133 -18.32 8.35 -0.70
C MET A 133 -17.98 8.05 -2.17
N ALA A 134 -17.41 6.87 -2.46
CA ALA A 134 -17.16 6.43 -3.83
C ALA A 134 -18.43 6.43 -4.67
N THR A 135 -19.54 5.95 -4.12
CA THR A 135 -20.85 5.94 -4.79
C THR A 135 -21.32 7.37 -5.08
N ILE A 136 -21.22 8.29 -4.11
CA ILE A 136 -21.56 9.70 -4.31
C ILE A 136 -20.72 10.30 -5.45
N TYR A 137 -19.41 10.08 -5.46
CA TYR A 137 -18.54 10.60 -6.52
C TYR A 137 -18.94 10.11 -7.91
N VAL A 138 -19.29 8.83 -8.06
CA VAL A 138 -19.81 8.29 -9.32
C VAL A 138 -21.07 9.04 -9.77
N HIS A 139 -22.01 9.31 -8.85
CA HIS A 139 -23.21 10.09 -9.17
C HIS A 139 -22.91 11.56 -9.51
N VAL A 140 -21.91 12.17 -8.86
CA VAL A 140 -21.44 13.53 -9.19
C VAL A 140 -20.89 13.58 -10.61
N LEU A 141 -20.07 12.60 -11.01
CA LEU A 141 -19.53 12.52 -12.37
C LEU A 141 -20.63 12.31 -13.41
N ASP A 142 -21.57 11.38 -13.18
CA ASP A 142 -22.75 11.18 -14.06
C ASP A 142 -23.58 12.47 -14.19
N PHE A 143 -23.73 13.23 -13.09
CA PHE A 143 -24.40 14.52 -13.12
C PHE A 143 -23.67 15.54 -13.99
N LEU A 144 -22.35 15.70 -13.79
CA LEU A 144 -21.53 16.67 -14.55
C LEU A 144 -21.47 16.32 -16.04
N GLU A 145 -21.34 15.03 -16.38
CA GLU A 145 -21.37 14.55 -17.76
C GLU A 145 -22.68 14.93 -18.46
N ARG A 146 -23.82 14.67 -17.82
CA ARG A 146 -25.14 15.04 -18.36
C ARG A 146 -25.34 16.54 -18.48
N VAL A 147 -24.80 17.34 -17.55
CA VAL A 147 -24.79 18.80 -17.68
C VAL A 147 -24.03 19.15 -18.95
N ILE A 148 -22.81 18.65 -19.14
CA ILE A 148 -22.00 18.90 -20.34
C ILE A 148 -22.76 18.50 -21.61
N GLU A 149 -23.34 17.30 -21.68
CA GLU A 149 -24.15 16.87 -22.83
C GLU A 149 -25.31 17.82 -23.11
N TYR A 150 -26.04 18.23 -22.08
CA TYR A 150 -27.16 19.16 -22.22
C TYR A 150 -26.70 20.52 -22.74
N THR A 151 -25.53 20.99 -22.29
CA THR A 151 -24.97 22.28 -22.68
C THR A 151 -24.55 22.31 -24.15
N ASN A 152 -23.98 21.20 -24.64
CA ASN A 152 -23.49 21.03 -26.01
C ASN A 152 -24.61 20.92 -27.06
N LEU A 153 -25.87 20.82 -26.65
CA LEU A 153 -27.00 20.84 -27.56
C LEU A 153 -27.26 22.26 -28.09
N THR A 154 -27.40 22.38 -29.41
CA THR A 154 -27.88 23.62 -30.06
C THR A 154 -29.27 24.00 -29.54
N SER A 155 -29.68 25.27 -29.63
CA SER A 155 -31.03 25.70 -29.20
C SER A 155 -32.15 24.86 -29.83
N TRP A 156 -31.95 24.46 -31.09
CA TRP A 156 -32.81 23.51 -31.78
C TRP A 156 -32.68 22.08 -31.23
N GLY A 157 -31.47 21.59 -30.96
CA GLY A 157 -31.26 20.30 -30.30
C GLY A 157 -31.87 20.22 -28.88
N LYS A 158 -31.85 21.32 -28.13
CA LYS A 158 -32.51 21.45 -26.81
C LYS A 158 -34.02 21.39 -26.95
N MET A 159 -34.58 22.10 -27.92
CA MET A 159 -36.01 22.09 -28.22
C MET A 159 -36.47 20.75 -28.78
N GLN A 160 -35.70 20.13 -29.68
CA GLN A 160 -35.98 18.81 -30.24
C GLN A 160 -35.89 17.72 -29.16
N LYS A 161 -34.87 17.75 -28.28
CA LYS A 161 -34.83 16.84 -27.13
C LYS A 161 -35.96 17.11 -26.13
N ALA A 162 -36.34 18.37 -25.92
CA ALA A 162 -37.48 18.72 -25.07
C ALA A 162 -38.83 18.23 -25.66
N ILE A 163 -38.97 18.20 -26.99
CA ILE A 163 -40.17 17.74 -27.70
C ILE A 163 -40.17 16.20 -27.86
N GLN A 164 -39.03 15.59 -28.12
CA GLN A 164 -38.85 14.12 -28.16
C GLN A 164 -38.89 13.48 -26.76
N SER A 165 -38.99 14.28 -25.70
CA SER A 165 -38.93 13.88 -24.28
C SER A 165 -40.10 13.03 -23.75
N LYS A 166 -40.91 12.41 -24.61
CA LYS A 166 -41.74 11.26 -24.16
C LYS A 166 -40.88 10.14 -23.55
N SER A 167 -39.57 10.12 -23.81
CA SER A 167 -38.57 9.44 -22.97
C SER A 167 -38.00 10.40 -21.91
N ARG A 168 -38.72 10.59 -20.79
CA ARG A 168 -38.36 11.50 -19.67
C ARG A 168 -37.12 11.09 -18.83
N LYS A 169 -36.28 10.15 -19.28
CA LYS A 169 -35.28 9.49 -18.42
C LYS A 169 -33.87 10.12 -18.43
N ASP A 170 -33.51 10.93 -19.42
CA ASP A 170 -32.09 11.20 -19.65
C ASP A 170 -31.53 12.41 -18.87
N TYR A 171 -32.35 13.44 -18.56
CA TYR A 171 -31.86 14.69 -17.95
C TYR A 171 -32.65 15.11 -16.70
N LYS A 172 -32.92 14.17 -15.80
CA LYS A 172 -33.56 14.47 -14.51
C LYS A 172 -32.55 14.91 -13.46
N PHE A 173 -32.02 16.12 -13.62
CA PHE A 173 -31.04 16.71 -12.71
C PHE A 173 -31.54 16.73 -11.26
N ALA A 174 -32.82 17.06 -11.05
CA ALA A 174 -33.45 17.07 -9.73
C ALA A 174 -33.45 15.67 -9.07
N ASP A 175 -33.89 14.62 -9.79
CA ASP A 175 -33.95 13.25 -9.26
C ASP A 175 -32.54 12.75 -8.87
N ARG A 176 -31.52 13.09 -9.66
CA ARG A 176 -30.12 12.75 -9.36
C ARG A 176 -29.58 13.53 -8.17
N LEU A 177 -29.86 14.82 -8.08
CA LEU A 177 -29.47 15.63 -6.93
C LEU A 177 -30.11 15.09 -5.64
N ILE A 178 -31.38 14.64 -5.70
CA ILE A 178 -32.07 13.98 -4.59
C ILE A 178 -31.37 12.69 -4.18
N GLU A 179 -30.95 11.86 -5.14
CA GLU A 179 -30.20 10.62 -4.87
C GLU A 179 -28.85 10.90 -4.22
N ILE A 180 -28.08 11.87 -4.74
CA ILE A 180 -26.82 12.32 -4.17
C ILE A 180 -27.05 12.84 -2.74
N ASN A 181 -28.07 13.66 -2.52
CA ASN A 181 -28.40 14.21 -1.20
C ASN A 181 -28.81 13.11 -0.20
N LYS A 182 -29.54 12.09 -0.67
CA LYS A 182 -29.87 10.90 0.13
C LYS A 182 -28.61 10.13 0.56
N LEU A 183 -27.68 9.91 -0.34
CA LEU A 183 -26.41 9.25 0.00
C LEU A 183 -25.55 10.11 0.94
N THR A 184 -25.57 11.43 0.76
CA THR A 184 -24.85 12.39 1.62
C THR A 184 -25.43 12.42 3.03
N THR A 185 -26.75 12.37 3.17
CA THR A 185 -27.41 12.27 4.48
C THR A 185 -27.16 10.91 5.15
N GLU A 186 -27.07 9.82 4.39
CA GLU A 186 -26.61 8.52 4.93
C GLU A 186 -25.16 8.59 5.41
N LEU A 187 -24.26 9.22 4.63
CA LEU A 187 -22.86 9.43 5.01
C LEU A 187 -22.76 10.24 6.30
N ALA A 188 -23.46 11.37 6.38
CA ALA A 188 -23.50 12.22 7.57
C ALA A 188 -24.07 11.48 8.80
N SER A 189 -25.06 10.60 8.62
CA SER A 189 -25.58 9.76 9.70
C SER A 189 -24.55 8.74 10.19
N LEU A 190 -23.78 8.12 9.28
CA LEU A 190 -22.71 7.19 9.64
C LEU A 190 -21.54 7.90 10.32
N ALA A 191 -21.16 9.07 9.80
CA ALA A 191 -20.18 9.95 10.43
C ALA A 191 -20.60 10.36 11.84
N ASP A 192 -21.85 10.79 12.03
CA ASP A 192 -22.38 11.15 13.34
C ASP A 192 -22.36 9.98 14.32
N LYS A 193 -22.67 8.76 13.85
CA LYS A 193 -22.54 7.54 14.66
C LYS A 193 -21.09 7.24 15.02
N SER A 194 -20.18 7.38 14.07
CA SER A 194 -18.73 7.19 14.27
C SER A 194 -18.20 8.21 15.28
N ARG A 195 -18.58 9.48 15.12
CA ARG A 195 -18.22 10.58 16.02
C ARG A 195 -18.79 10.37 17.42
N ARG A 196 -20.05 9.95 17.56
CA ARG A 196 -20.61 9.64 18.88
C ARG A 196 -19.92 8.46 19.55
N ALA A 197 -19.50 7.46 18.78
CA ALA A 197 -18.70 6.35 19.32
C ALA A 197 -17.34 6.85 19.82
N MET A 198 -16.68 7.70 19.02
CA MET A 198 -15.40 8.31 19.38
C MET A 198 -15.52 9.29 20.56
N GLU A 199 -16.54 10.15 20.58
CA GLU A 199 -16.86 11.06 21.68
C GLU A 199 -17.19 10.30 22.96
N ALA A 200 -17.89 9.16 22.87
CA ALA A 200 -18.14 8.30 24.03
C ALA A 200 -16.83 7.70 24.57
N GLU A 201 -15.93 7.27 23.70
CA GLU A 201 -14.62 6.75 24.08
C GLU A 201 -13.72 7.84 24.70
N VAL A 202 -13.64 9.02 24.07
CA VAL A 202 -12.91 10.18 24.59
C VAL A 202 -13.53 10.69 25.90
N SER A 203 -14.85 10.70 26.02
CA SER A 203 -15.55 11.08 27.25
C SER A 203 -15.25 10.09 28.37
N GLN A 204 -15.24 8.78 28.09
CA GLN A 204 -14.79 7.79 29.08
C GLN A 204 -13.35 8.04 29.52
N LEU A 205 -12.43 8.32 28.59
CA LEU A 205 -11.05 8.66 28.92
C LEU A 205 -10.95 9.95 29.74
N THR A 206 -11.77 10.95 29.42
CA THR A 206 -11.83 12.22 30.13
C THR A 206 -12.40 12.04 31.54
N ILE A 207 -13.43 11.20 31.71
CA ILE A 207 -14.00 10.86 33.02
C ILE A 207 -12.96 10.10 33.84
N LEU A 208 -12.24 9.15 33.26
CA LEU A 208 -11.19 8.39 33.94
C LEU A 208 -10.03 9.30 34.37
N SER A 209 -9.56 10.18 33.48
CA SER A 209 -8.50 11.13 33.80
C SER A 209 -8.95 12.20 34.80
N ALA A 210 -10.17 12.73 34.68
CA ALA A 210 -10.74 13.65 35.66
C ALA A 210 -10.95 12.99 37.03
N ALA A 211 -11.37 11.73 37.08
CA ALA A 211 -11.46 10.96 38.31
C ALA A 211 -10.07 10.76 38.95
N ALA A 212 -9.05 10.45 38.14
CA ALA A 212 -7.67 10.35 38.61
C ALA A 212 -7.14 11.70 39.14
N ILE A 213 -7.38 12.80 38.42
CA ILE A 213 -6.98 14.17 38.82
C ILE A 213 -7.74 14.64 40.06
N GLN A 214 -9.03 14.36 40.16
CA GLN A 214 -9.84 14.74 41.32
C GLN A 214 -9.40 13.94 42.55
N ARG A 215 -9.06 12.65 42.39
CA ARG A 215 -8.42 11.86 43.45
C ARG A 215 -7.06 12.41 43.84
N LEU A 216 -6.23 12.81 42.88
CA LEU A 216 -4.95 13.51 43.12
C LEU A 216 -5.14 14.81 43.92
N TYR A 217 -6.18 15.58 43.60
CA TYR A 217 -6.49 16.84 44.27
C TYR A 217 -7.00 16.63 45.70
N THR A 218 -7.94 15.71 45.93
CA THR A 218 -8.39 15.34 47.28
C THR A 218 -7.25 14.73 48.10
N PHE A 219 -6.38 13.95 47.46
CA PHE A 219 -5.16 13.39 48.05
C PHE A 219 -4.19 14.49 48.52
N SER A 220 -3.89 15.49 47.68
CA SER A 220 -3.04 16.63 48.06
C SER A 220 -3.62 17.42 49.23
N ARG A 221 -4.93 17.41 49.40
CA ARG A 221 -5.65 18.13 50.45
C ARG A 221 -5.70 17.35 51.77
N ASP A 222 -5.80 16.03 51.72
CA ASP A 222 -5.99 15.17 52.91
C ASP A 222 -4.68 14.54 53.43
N SER A 223 -3.56 14.73 52.72
CA SER A 223 -2.24 14.18 53.04
C SER A 223 -1.55 14.89 54.23
N ASN A 224 -2.07 14.72 55.44
CA ASN A 224 -1.30 14.93 56.69
C ASN A 224 -1.27 13.69 57.62
N SER A 225 -2.00 12.58 57.38
CA SER A 225 -1.94 11.43 58.31
C SER A 225 -2.10 10.01 57.74
N ALA A 226 -2.30 9.80 56.43
CA ALA A 226 -2.58 8.46 55.86
C ALA A 226 -1.79 8.16 54.56
N THR A 227 -0.46 8.23 54.64
CA THR A 227 0.44 8.22 53.47
C THR A 227 0.59 6.86 52.79
N SER A 228 0.60 5.74 53.50
CA SER A 228 1.03 4.46 52.88
C SER A 228 -0.03 3.77 52.00
N SER A 229 -1.29 3.67 52.44
CA SER A 229 -2.37 3.06 51.63
C SER A 229 -2.76 3.92 50.43
N SER A 230 -2.61 5.23 50.55
CA SER A 230 -2.96 6.19 49.51
C SER A 230 -1.92 6.21 48.37
N ILE A 231 -0.63 6.05 48.69
CA ILE A 231 0.44 5.87 47.70
C ILE A 231 0.18 4.60 46.86
N THR A 232 -0.29 3.50 47.46
CA THR A 232 -0.58 2.28 46.71
C THR A 232 -1.74 2.43 45.73
N LEU A 233 -2.79 3.19 46.09
CA LEU A 233 -3.92 3.45 45.19
C LEU A 233 -3.52 4.37 44.03
N LEU A 234 -2.72 5.40 44.29
CA LEU A 234 -2.22 6.32 43.26
C LEU A 234 -1.28 5.62 42.28
N LYS A 235 -0.40 4.74 42.78
CA LYS A 235 0.45 3.92 41.92
C LYS A 235 -0.38 3.05 40.99
N ARG A 236 -1.44 2.42 41.51
CA ARG A 236 -2.37 1.60 40.73
C ARG A 236 -3.10 2.42 39.65
N ASP A 237 -3.62 3.59 39.99
CA ASP A 237 -4.36 4.44 39.04
C ASP A 237 -3.43 5.03 37.96
N LEU A 238 -2.17 5.35 38.30
CA LEU A 238 -1.14 5.74 37.32
C LEU A 238 -0.75 4.58 36.40
N GLU A 239 -0.61 3.37 36.92
CA GLU A 239 -0.37 2.15 36.12
C GLU A 239 -1.54 1.89 35.16
N GLU A 240 -2.79 2.11 35.61
CA GLU A 240 -4.00 1.97 34.79
C GLU A 240 -4.05 3.02 33.68
N LEU A 241 -3.77 4.29 33.99
CA LEU A 241 -3.69 5.37 33.00
C LEU A 241 -2.57 5.10 32.00
N HIS A 242 -1.38 4.70 32.46
CA HIS A 242 -0.25 4.39 31.59
C HIS A 242 -0.59 3.23 30.64
N LYS A 243 -1.24 2.18 31.13
CA LYS A 243 -1.73 1.07 30.32
C LYS A 243 -2.75 1.54 29.28
N SER A 244 -3.68 2.41 29.66
CA SER A 244 -4.68 2.99 28.75
C SER A 244 -4.01 3.81 27.63
N THR A 245 -3.05 4.68 27.96
CA THR A 245 -2.29 5.46 26.98
C THR A 245 -1.49 4.57 26.04
N GLN A 246 -0.87 3.49 26.54
CA GLN A 246 -0.16 2.52 25.70
C GLN A 246 -1.09 1.81 24.71
N LEU A 247 -2.28 1.40 25.15
CA LEU A 247 -3.28 0.78 24.27
C LEU A 247 -3.75 1.75 23.18
N TRP A 248 -3.98 3.01 23.53
CA TRP A 248 -4.36 4.03 22.56
C TRP A 248 -3.25 4.30 21.53
N ALA A 249 -2.01 4.49 21.99
CA ALA A 249 -0.86 4.68 21.11
C ALA A 249 -0.69 3.48 20.17
N ARG A 250 -0.86 2.26 20.67
CA ARG A 250 -0.83 1.04 19.85
C ARG A 250 -1.97 1.04 18.82
N GLY A 251 -3.18 1.45 19.19
CA GLY A 251 -4.33 1.56 18.27
C GLY A 251 -4.07 2.56 17.14
N GLN A 252 -3.55 3.75 17.47
CA GLN A 252 -3.16 4.75 16.48
C GLN A 252 -2.05 4.23 15.55
N ALA A 253 -1.03 3.59 16.12
CA ALA A 253 0.06 3.00 15.38
C ALA A 253 -0.44 1.91 14.40
N THR A 254 -1.31 1.02 14.86
CA THR A 254 -1.95 -0.01 14.03
C THR A 254 -2.76 0.62 12.89
N SER A 255 -3.53 1.67 13.16
CA SER A 255 -4.28 2.39 12.11
C SER A 255 -3.35 2.99 11.05
N ALA A 256 -2.23 3.59 11.46
CA ALA A 256 -1.23 4.13 10.55
C ALA A 256 -0.54 3.04 9.72
N VAL A 257 -0.24 1.88 10.33
CA VAL A 257 0.27 0.70 9.60
C VAL A 257 -0.70 0.28 8.51
N TYR A 258 -2.00 0.15 8.79
CA TYR A 258 -2.97 -0.26 7.77
C TYR A 258 -3.05 0.73 6.61
N ALA A 259 -2.92 2.03 6.87
CA ALA A 259 -2.83 3.03 5.80
C ALA A 259 -1.56 2.84 4.93
N LEU A 260 -0.43 2.46 5.52
CA LEU A 260 0.79 2.14 4.77
C LEU A 260 0.68 0.82 4.01
N LEU A 261 0.02 -0.20 4.58
CA LEU A 261 -0.20 -1.49 3.92
C LEU A 261 -1.08 -1.36 2.68
N ASP A 262 -2.13 -0.54 2.74
CA ASP A 262 -3.00 -0.22 1.59
C ASP A 262 -2.18 0.40 0.42
N ILE A 263 -1.11 1.14 0.74
CA ILE A 263 -0.18 1.68 -0.25
C ILE A 263 0.82 0.62 -0.74
N LEU A 264 1.35 -0.21 0.15
CA LEU A 264 2.34 -1.24 -0.21
C LEU A 264 1.73 -2.31 -1.12
N LEU A 265 0.56 -2.80 -0.75
CA LEU A 265 -0.11 -3.96 -1.29
C LEU A 265 -1.57 -3.58 -1.65
N PRO A 266 -1.77 -2.69 -2.65
CA PRO A 266 -3.10 -2.21 -3.01
C PRO A 266 -3.99 -3.38 -3.47
N GLY A 267 -5.21 -3.44 -2.94
CA GLY A 267 -6.17 -4.50 -3.28
C GLY A 267 -5.84 -5.87 -2.71
N ALA A 268 -4.79 -5.99 -1.89
CA ALA A 268 -4.58 -7.17 -1.06
C ALA A 268 -5.53 -7.07 0.14
N ASP A 269 -6.79 -7.45 -0.05
CA ASP A 269 -7.76 -7.68 1.04
C ASP A 269 -7.37 -8.87 1.92
N TYR A 270 -6.15 -9.38 1.76
CA TYR A 270 -5.70 -10.67 2.23
C TYR A 270 -4.82 -10.50 3.46
N SER A 271 -5.35 -10.85 4.62
CA SER A 271 -4.53 -10.84 5.83
C SER A 271 -3.58 -12.05 5.84
N VAL A 272 -2.43 -11.89 6.49
CA VAL A 272 -1.46 -12.97 6.76
C VAL A 272 -2.13 -14.18 7.45
N GLN A 273 -3.15 -13.91 8.25
CA GLN A 273 -3.92 -14.94 8.93
C GLN A 273 -4.81 -15.71 7.95
N ASP A 274 -5.38 -15.04 6.96
CA ASP A 274 -6.15 -15.69 5.89
C ASP A 274 -5.25 -16.59 5.05
N GLU A 275 -3.99 -16.18 4.80
CA GLU A 275 -2.95 -16.99 4.15
C GLU A 275 -2.78 -18.33 4.85
N LEU A 276 -2.45 -18.27 6.13
CA LEU A 276 -2.23 -19.47 6.91
C LEU A 276 -3.51 -20.31 7.10
N MET A 277 -4.68 -19.66 7.17
CA MET A 277 -5.96 -20.38 7.21
C MET A 277 -6.23 -21.13 5.91
N LEU A 278 -5.97 -20.52 4.74
CA LEU A 278 -6.09 -21.24 3.47
C LEU A 278 -5.13 -22.42 3.40
N TRP A 279 -3.91 -22.26 3.89
CA TRP A 279 -2.92 -23.34 3.95
C TRP A 279 -3.28 -24.44 4.94
N SER A 280 -3.92 -24.11 6.06
CA SER A 280 -4.38 -25.10 7.05
C SER A 280 -5.45 -26.04 6.49
N GLY A 281 -6.20 -25.61 5.47
CA GLY A 281 -7.18 -26.43 4.77
C GLY A 281 -6.59 -27.35 3.69
N VAL A 282 -5.31 -27.19 3.35
CA VAL A 282 -4.66 -28.00 2.31
C VAL A 282 -4.20 -29.32 2.90
N ALA A 283 -4.84 -30.41 2.47
CA ALA A 283 -4.38 -31.76 2.79
C ALA A 283 -3.19 -32.14 1.90
N PHE A 284 -1.98 -32.13 2.47
CA PHE A 284 -0.79 -32.63 1.80
C PHE A 284 -0.78 -34.16 1.86
N LYS A 285 -0.88 -34.82 0.71
CA LYS A 285 -0.82 -36.28 0.60
C LYS A 285 0.64 -36.72 0.48
N LEU A 286 1.40 -36.59 1.57
CA LEU A 286 2.77 -37.09 1.63
C LEU A 286 2.77 -38.57 2.05
N SER A 287 3.68 -39.36 1.48
CA SER A 287 3.98 -40.68 2.04
C SER A 287 4.61 -40.50 3.43
N GLN A 288 4.47 -41.50 4.31
CA GLN A 288 5.13 -41.42 5.63
C GLN A 288 6.65 -41.30 5.54
N ALA A 289 7.27 -41.83 4.48
CA ALA A 289 8.71 -41.73 4.26
C ALA A 289 9.13 -40.32 3.82
N ASP A 290 8.24 -39.60 3.14
CA ASP A 290 8.47 -38.22 2.68
C ASP A 290 8.04 -37.17 3.71
N SER A 291 7.54 -37.58 4.88
CA SER A 291 7.25 -36.65 5.97
C SER A 291 8.56 -36.04 6.49
N TRP A 292 8.58 -34.72 6.60
CA TRP A 292 9.73 -33.99 7.13
C TRP A 292 10.11 -34.42 8.55
N GLU A 293 9.15 -34.91 9.33
CA GLU A 293 9.40 -35.45 10.68
C GLU A 293 10.32 -36.69 10.67
N ARG A 294 10.40 -37.41 9.55
CA ARG A 294 11.11 -38.70 9.43
C ARG A 294 12.27 -38.67 8.45
N ASN A 295 12.39 -37.62 7.65
CA ASN A 295 13.43 -37.51 6.61
C ASN A 295 14.80 -37.10 7.17
N GLY A 296 14.91 -36.85 8.48
CA GLY A 296 16.16 -36.46 9.16
C GLY A 296 16.47 -34.96 9.16
N ILE A 297 15.62 -34.10 8.58
CA ILE A 297 15.80 -32.64 8.62
C ILE A 297 15.94 -32.11 10.04
N LEU A 298 15.28 -32.73 11.02
CA LEU A 298 15.22 -32.19 12.37
C LEU A 298 16.59 -32.14 13.05
N GLU A 299 17.43 -33.14 12.85
CA GLU A 299 18.80 -33.17 13.41
C GLU A 299 19.64 -32.04 12.82
N GLU A 300 19.53 -31.82 11.52
CA GLU A 300 20.24 -30.73 10.84
C GLU A 300 19.69 -29.35 11.20
N PHE A 301 18.37 -29.25 11.40
CA PHE A 301 17.74 -28.02 11.87
C PHE A 301 18.18 -27.66 13.29
N ILE A 302 18.36 -28.66 14.16
CA ILE A 302 18.91 -28.47 15.51
C ILE A 302 20.36 -27.97 15.41
N ARG A 303 21.21 -28.64 14.62
CA ARG A 303 22.61 -28.21 14.42
C ARG A 303 22.70 -26.77 13.89
N TRP A 304 21.85 -26.42 12.92
CA TRP A 304 21.75 -25.07 12.40
C TRP A 304 21.26 -24.07 13.46
N GLY A 305 20.27 -24.46 14.26
CA GLY A 305 19.73 -23.67 15.34
C GLY A 305 20.79 -23.31 16.39
N ASP A 306 21.64 -24.28 16.73
CA ASP A 306 22.73 -24.16 17.70
C ASP A 306 23.94 -23.40 17.16
N SER A 307 24.07 -23.29 15.83
CA SER A 307 25.14 -22.52 15.20
C SER A 307 24.83 -21.02 15.23
N PRO A 308 25.67 -20.20 15.90
CA PRO A 308 25.55 -18.74 15.86
C PRO A 308 26.12 -18.15 14.56
N THR A 309 26.94 -18.91 13.83
CA THR A 309 27.68 -18.42 12.65
C THR A 309 26.96 -18.70 11.34
N VAL A 310 25.90 -19.52 11.35
CA VAL A 310 25.19 -19.93 10.14
C VAL A 310 23.79 -19.30 10.14
N PRO A 311 23.63 -18.04 9.69
CA PRO A 311 22.34 -17.37 9.67
C PRO A 311 21.40 -17.90 8.57
N PHE A 312 21.93 -18.64 7.59
CA PHE A 312 21.21 -19.04 6.38
C PHE A 312 20.96 -20.54 6.30
N LEU A 313 19.73 -20.94 5.98
CA LEU A 313 19.36 -22.34 5.77
C LEU A 313 18.59 -22.48 4.45
N ALA A 314 19.06 -23.33 3.55
CA ALA A 314 18.44 -23.58 2.25
C ALA A 314 17.97 -25.03 2.11
N ILE A 315 16.65 -25.24 2.09
CA ILE A 315 16.05 -26.58 2.13
C ILE A 315 15.36 -26.88 0.80
N GLY A 316 15.60 -28.05 0.20
CA GLY A 316 14.85 -28.43 -1.00
C GLY A 316 14.70 -29.94 -1.20
N PRO A 317 13.57 -30.44 -1.71
CA PRO A 317 13.43 -31.82 -2.11
C PRO A 317 13.90 -31.94 -3.58
N TYR A 318 15.08 -32.48 -3.79
CA TYR A 318 15.58 -32.68 -5.14
C TYR A 318 14.78 -33.79 -5.82
N GLY A 319 13.92 -33.43 -6.79
CA GLY A 319 13.31 -34.39 -7.71
C GLY A 319 12.12 -35.20 -7.19
N SER A 320 11.48 -34.86 -6.06
CA SER A 320 10.21 -35.50 -5.68
C SER A 320 9.02 -34.81 -6.35
N LYS A 321 8.00 -35.59 -6.74
CA LYS A 321 6.74 -35.06 -7.29
C LYS A 321 5.89 -34.34 -6.24
N ASP A 322 6.05 -34.71 -4.97
CA ASP A 322 5.36 -34.11 -3.83
C ASP A 322 6.40 -33.43 -2.91
N SER A 323 6.30 -32.10 -2.80
CA SER A 323 7.22 -31.29 -1.99
C SER A 323 6.74 -31.26 -0.53
N TRP A 324 7.48 -31.90 0.37
CA TRP A 324 7.25 -31.85 1.81
C TRP A 324 7.65 -30.50 2.44
N VAL A 325 8.24 -29.60 1.64
CA VAL A 325 8.92 -28.42 2.20
C VAL A 325 7.94 -27.32 2.57
N THR A 326 6.84 -27.17 1.82
CA THR A 326 5.76 -26.26 2.21
C THR A 326 5.10 -26.70 3.54
N PRO A 327 4.75 -27.99 3.74
CA PRO A 327 4.35 -28.50 5.06
C PRO A 327 5.35 -28.20 6.18
N PHE A 328 6.64 -28.40 5.93
CA PHE A 328 7.70 -28.07 6.88
C PHE A 328 7.70 -26.56 7.23
N SER A 329 7.67 -25.69 6.22
CA SER A 329 7.61 -24.23 6.40
C SER A 329 6.40 -23.81 7.23
N LEU A 330 5.21 -24.39 6.96
CA LEU A 330 3.99 -24.13 7.70
C LEU A 330 4.09 -24.56 9.17
N SER A 331 4.63 -25.75 9.44
CA SER A 331 4.87 -26.23 10.80
C SER A 331 5.84 -25.33 11.55
N LEU A 332 6.92 -24.90 10.88
CA LEU A 332 7.92 -24.00 11.43
C LEU A 332 7.35 -22.61 11.74
N ILE A 333 6.63 -22.00 10.79
CA ILE A 333 5.95 -20.71 10.99
C ILE A 333 4.99 -20.79 12.18
N THR A 334 4.20 -21.87 12.26
CA THR A 334 3.27 -22.09 13.38
C THR A 334 4.00 -22.19 14.71
N LEU A 335 5.10 -22.94 14.76
CA LEU A 335 5.94 -23.08 15.95
C LEU A 335 6.52 -21.73 16.40
N LEU A 336 7.19 -21.01 15.49
CA LEU A 336 7.80 -19.71 15.77
C LEU A 336 6.77 -18.67 16.23
N ARG A 337 5.59 -18.65 15.62
CA ARG A 337 4.47 -17.79 16.06
C ARG A 337 3.97 -18.16 17.44
N SER A 338 3.86 -19.45 17.77
CA SER A 338 3.43 -19.90 19.11
C SER A 338 4.40 -19.44 20.20
N GLN A 339 5.69 -19.35 19.87
CA GLN A 339 6.75 -18.86 20.74
C GLN A 339 6.85 -17.33 20.77
N LYS A 340 6.03 -16.63 19.97
CA LYS A 340 6.08 -15.16 19.80
C LYS A 340 7.43 -14.65 19.30
N ALA A 341 8.17 -15.47 18.56
CA ALA A 341 9.40 -15.03 17.91
C ALA A 341 9.04 -13.98 16.83
N PRO A 342 9.81 -12.88 16.69
CA PRO A 342 9.64 -11.96 15.56
C PRO A 342 9.93 -12.72 14.27
N LEU A 343 8.92 -12.81 13.40
CA LEU A 343 8.94 -13.66 12.22
C LEU A 343 8.29 -12.92 11.07
N THR A 344 8.91 -12.95 9.90
CA THR A 344 8.25 -12.60 8.65
C THR A 344 8.39 -13.74 7.66
N PHE A 345 7.36 -13.99 6.85
CA PHE A 345 7.39 -15.12 5.95
C PHE A 345 6.66 -14.86 4.63
N ALA A 346 6.95 -15.66 3.62
CA ALA A 346 6.23 -15.66 2.35
C ALA A 346 6.10 -17.09 1.82
N LEU A 347 4.92 -17.43 1.31
CA LEU A 347 4.63 -18.75 0.74
C LEU A 347 4.45 -18.61 -0.79
N CYS A 348 5.54 -18.71 -1.54
CA CYS A 348 5.56 -18.36 -2.97
C CYS A 348 4.81 -19.36 -3.87
N ASP A 349 4.41 -20.52 -3.37
CA ASP A 349 3.75 -21.57 -4.17
C ASP A 349 2.31 -21.23 -4.57
N ARG A 350 1.65 -20.29 -3.88
CA ARG A 350 0.29 -19.82 -4.22
C ARG A 350 0.20 -18.30 -4.10
N PRO A 351 0.29 -17.55 -5.20
CA PRO A 351 0.05 -16.12 -5.12
C PRO A 351 -1.40 -15.82 -4.67
N PRO A 352 -1.62 -14.82 -3.78
CA PRO A 352 -2.95 -14.43 -3.29
C PRO A 352 -3.91 -13.90 -4.38
N SER A 353 -3.40 -13.66 -5.59
CA SER A 353 -4.08 -12.98 -6.70
C SER A 353 -3.63 -13.58 -8.03
N SER A 354 -4.31 -13.22 -9.13
CA SER A 354 -3.86 -13.57 -10.50
C SER A 354 -2.46 -13.06 -10.85
N GLU A 355 -1.87 -12.21 -10.01
CA GLU A 355 -0.50 -11.73 -10.14
C GLU A 355 0.51 -12.74 -9.58
N SER A 356 1.56 -13.01 -10.35
CA SER A 356 2.67 -13.85 -9.91
C SER A 356 3.51 -13.18 -8.83
N TRP A 357 4.22 -13.99 -8.03
CA TRP A 357 5.17 -13.51 -7.04
C TRP A 357 6.37 -12.85 -7.73
N SER A 358 6.50 -11.54 -7.64
CA SER A 358 7.70 -10.81 -8.04
C SER A 358 8.62 -10.56 -6.84
N PRO A 359 9.93 -10.32 -7.06
CA PRO A 359 10.89 -9.94 -6.01
C PRO A 359 10.42 -8.74 -5.18
N THR A 360 9.96 -7.68 -5.85
CA THR A 360 9.42 -6.49 -5.20
C THR A 360 8.21 -6.82 -4.32
N ARG A 361 7.28 -7.67 -4.82
CA ARG A 361 6.10 -8.09 -4.04
C ARG A 361 6.48 -8.93 -2.83
N LEU A 362 7.47 -9.82 -2.96
CA LEU A 362 8.03 -10.58 -1.84
C LEU A 362 8.49 -9.64 -0.73
N VAL A 363 9.34 -8.66 -1.05
CA VAL A 363 9.85 -7.70 -0.06
C VAL A 363 8.72 -6.88 0.57
N LYS A 364 7.74 -6.44 -0.22
CA LYS A 364 6.56 -5.72 0.29
C LYS A 364 5.75 -6.56 1.28
N GLN A 365 5.54 -7.84 0.98
CA GLN A 365 4.88 -8.78 1.89
C GLN A 365 5.66 -8.91 3.19
N LEU A 366 6.97 -9.16 3.10
CA LEU A 366 7.81 -9.33 4.28
C LEU A 366 7.83 -8.08 5.15
N LEU A 367 7.94 -6.90 4.53
CA LEU A 367 7.86 -5.61 5.20
C LEU A 367 6.49 -5.38 5.86
N GLY A 368 5.41 -5.69 5.16
CA GLY A 368 4.06 -5.52 5.68
C GLY A 368 3.84 -6.29 6.97
N GLN A 369 4.24 -7.57 7.00
CA GLN A 369 4.15 -8.41 8.19
C GLN A 369 4.93 -7.85 9.39
N LEU A 370 6.13 -7.31 9.16
CA LEU A 370 6.93 -6.71 10.22
C LEU A 370 6.27 -5.47 10.82
N LEU A 371 5.64 -4.65 9.99
CA LEU A 371 4.91 -3.45 10.43
C LEU A 371 3.65 -3.83 11.22
N GLU A 372 2.92 -4.87 10.79
CA GLU A 372 1.76 -5.38 11.55
C GLU A 372 2.14 -5.89 12.93
N GLN A 373 3.26 -6.60 13.02
CA GLN A 373 3.77 -7.14 14.29
C GLN A 373 4.31 -6.05 15.21
N ASN A 374 4.90 -4.99 14.63
CA ASN A 374 5.58 -3.91 15.35
C ASN A 374 5.01 -2.53 14.98
N PRO A 375 3.73 -2.25 15.28
CA PRO A 375 3.08 -1.04 14.77
C PRO A 375 3.71 0.25 15.31
N MET A 376 4.27 0.20 16.52
CA MET A 376 4.94 1.34 17.16
C MET A 376 6.12 1.90 16.37
N LEU A 377 6.70 1.14 15.45
CA LEU A 377 7.76 1.62 14.56
C LEU A 377 7.31 2.84 13.75
N VAL A 378 6.04 2.85 13.30
CA VAL A 378 5.49 3.94 12.49
C VAL A 378 5.47 5.26 13.27
N LEU A 379 5.12 5.22 14.56
CA LEU A 379 5.12 6.40 15.42
C LEU A 379 6.53 6.80 15.87
N SER A 380 7.43 5.82 16.01
CA SER A 380 8.80 6.06 16.49
C SER A 380 9.72 6.64 15.42
N SER A 381 9.43 6.41 14.14
CA SER A 381 10.24 6.88 13.01
C SER A 381 9.38 7.34 11.82
N PRO A 382 8.55 8.38 11.97
CA PRO A 382 7.62 8.84 10.94
C PRO A 382 8.32 9.32 9.65
N GLN A 383 9.59 9.73 9.73
CA GLN A 383 10.41 10.09 8.58
C GLN A 383 10.69 8.91 7.64
N ILE A 384 10.70 7.68 8.16
CA ILE A 384 10.86 6.45 7.39
C ILE A 384 9.49 5.92 6.98
N PHE A 385 8.54 5.92 7.92
CA PHE A 385 7.22 5.30 7.77
C PHE A 385 6.14 6.33 7.49
N ASN A 386 6.14 6.86 6.27
CA ASN A 386 5.06 7.73 5.81
C ASN A 386 4.63 7.36 4.40
N ALA A 387 3.38 7.73 4.09
CA ALA A 387 2.74 7.45 2.80
C ALA A 387 3.61 7.90 1.62
N LYS A 388 4.20 9.09 1.70
CA LYS A 388 5.02 9.65 0.61
C LYS A 388 6.24 8.79 0.29
N VAL A 389 6.93 8.25 1.28
CA VAL A 389 8.08 7.34 1.07
C VAL A 389 7.60 6.05 0.43
N PHE A 390 6.50 5.48 0.94
CA PHE A 390 5.98 4.20 0.49
C PHE A 390 5.40 4.26 -0.94
N THR A 391 4.72 5.35 -1.29
CA THR A 391 4.20 5.59 -2.66
C THR A 391 5.33 5.76 -3.68
N LYS A 392 6.48 6.31 -3.27
CA LYS A 392 7.62 6.53 -4.17
C LYS A 392 8.47 5.28 -4.38
N ALA A 393 8.52 4.39 -3.39
CA ALA A 393 9.33 3.20 -3.46
C ALA A 393 8.60 2.12 -4.29
N ARG A 394 8.74 2.18 -5.62
CA ARG A 394 8.08 1.24 -6.53
C ARG A 394 8.93 0.01 -6.85
N GLY A 395 10.26 0.15 -6.89
CA GLY A 395 11.18 -0.92 -7.22
C GLY A 395 11.68 -1.70 -6.01
N ILE A 396 12.34 -2.83 -6.29
CA ILE A 396 12.94 -3.69 -5.27
C ILE A 396 14.01 -2.95 -4.46
N GLY A 397 14.83 -2.11 -5.10
CA GLY A 397 15.92 -1.40 -4.42
C GLY A 397 15.43 -0.44 -3.34
N GLU A 398 14.42 0.38 -3.66
CA GLU A 398 13.84 1.31 -2.68
C GLU A 398 13.07 0.56 -1.59
N MET A 399 12.31 -0.48 -1.95
CA MET A 399 11.58 -1.31 -0.99
C MET A 399 12.52 -2.05 -0.05
N TRP A 400 13.62 -2.59 -0.58
CA TRP A 400 14.66 -3.25 0.20
C TRP A 400 15.34 -2.29 1.17
N ALA A 401 15.61 -1.06 0.75
CA ALA A 401 16.18 -0.05 1.63
C ALA A 401 15.26 0.26 2.83
N ILE A 402 13.94 0.29 2.62
CA ILE A 402 12.97 0.43 3.71
C ILE A 402 12.98 -0.82 4.60
N PHE A 403 12.90 -2.01 4.00
CA PHE A 403 12.94 -3.29 4.71
C PHE A 403 14.18 -3.41 5.61
N ARG A 404 15.39 -3.15 5.07
CA ARG A 404 16.65 -3.17 5.82
C ARG A 404 16.63 -2.22 7.01
N ARG A 405 16.06 -1.02 6.87
CA ARG A 405 15.91 -0.08 8.00
C ARG A 405 15.00 -0.65 9.08
N VAL A 406 13.90 -1.30 8.71
CA VAL A 406 13.00 -1.97 9.68
C VAL A 406 13.74 -3.07 10.42
N VAL A 407 14.43 -3.96 9.70
CA VAL A 407 15.21 -5.05 10.30
C VAL A 407 16.29 -4.54 11.25
N ALA A 408 16.96 -3.43 10.90
CA ALA A 408 17.97 -2.83 11.77
C ALA A 408 17.41 -2.33 13.12
N MET A 409 16.11 -2.00 13.19
CA MET A 409 15.42 -1.58 14.41
C MET A 409 14.90 -2.75 15.27
N LEU A 410 15.04 -4.00 14.81
CA LEU A 410 14.60 -5.19 15.55
C LEU A 410 15.77 -5.87 16.27
N ASP A 411 15.52 -6.40 17.45
CA ASP A 411 16.55 -7.11 18.23
C ASP A 411 16.92 -8.46 17.62
N SER A 412 15.93 -9.17 17.07
CA SER A 412 16.09 -10.45 16.38
C SER A 412 14.99 -10.62 15.35
N LEU A 413 15.26 -11.33 14.26
CA LEU A 413 14.27 -11.64 13.24
C LEU A 413 14.53 -12.99 12.59
N VAL A 414 13.47 -13.78 12.43
CA VAL A 414 13.48 -14.96 11.54
C VAL A 414 12.73 -14.61 10.25
N ILE A 415 13.32 -14.93 9.11
CA ILE A 415 12.73 -14.75 7.78
C ILE A 415 12.53 -16.15 7.18
N VAL A 416 11.30 -16.50 6.79
CA VAL A 416 11.00 -17.80 6.15
C VAL A 416 10.41 -17.57 4.76
N ILE A 417 11.13 -17.97 3.70
CA ILE A 417 10.66 -17.83 2.32
C ILE A 417 10.47 -19.23 1.74
N ASP A 418 9.21 -19.66 1.66
CA ASP A 418 8.88 -20.97 1.11
C ASP A 418 8.78 -20.91 -0.42
N ARG A 419 9.38 -21.89 -1.09
CA ARG A 419 9.34 -22.10 -2.54
C ARG A 419 9.82 -20.87 -3.32
N ILE A 420 11.00 -20.36 -2.95
CA ILE A 420 11.59 -19.17 -3.57
C ILE A 420 11.79 -19.32 -5.09
N ASP A 421 11.87 -20.56 -5.60
CA ASP A 421 11.84 -20.89 -7.04
C ASP A 421 10.58 -20.41 -7.76
N ARG A 422 9.50 -20.12 -7.04
CA ARG A 422 8.24 -19.61 -7.61
C ARG A 422 8.18 -18.07 -7.67
N CYS A 423 9.19 -17.38 -7.16
CA CYS A 423 9.29 -15.92 -7.19
C CYS A 423 9.83 -15.42 -8.54
N GLU A 424 9.15 -15.76 -9.64
CA GLU A 424 9.58 -15.49 -11.02
C GLU A 424 8.85 -14.31 -11.69
N GLY A 425 7.94 -13.64 -10.98
CA GLY A 425 7.13 -12.55 -11.51
C GLY A 425 8.01 -11.43 -12.07
N GLN A 426 7.69 -10.98 -13.29
CA GLN A 426 8.34 -9.82 -13.88
C GLN A 426 8.07 -8.58 -13.04
N GLU A 427 9.11 -7.77 -12.82
CA GLU A 427 8.90 -6.46 -12.25
C GLU A 427 8.09 -5.63 -13.24
N VAL A 428 7.02 -5.00 -12.73
CA VAL A 428 6.26 -4.04 -13.53
C VAL A 428 7.17 -2.82 -13.69
N VAL A 429 7.93 -2.81 -14.77
CA VAL A 429 8.71 -1.64 -15.17
C VAL A 429 7.67 -0.62 -15.63
N ASP A 430 7.47 0.43 -14.85
CA ASP A 430 6.69 1.59 -15.28
C ASP A 430 7.26 2.05 -16.64
N GLU A 431 6.49 1.91 -17.72
CA GLU A 431 6.93 2.21 -19.10
C GLU A 431 7.41 3.66 -19.27
N ASP A 432 7.01 4.55 -18.35
CA ASP A 432 7.40 5.95 -18.32
C ASP A 432 8.83 6.18 -17.78
N ALA A 433 9.40 5.20 -17.05
CA ALA A 433 10.80 5.22 -16.65
C ALA A 433 11.66 4.77 -17.83
N LYS A 434 11.88 5.68 -18.79
CA LYS A 434 12.83 5.53 -19.91
C LYS A 434 14.28 5.42 -19.40
N THR A 435 14.60 4.30 -18.78
CA THR A 435 15.98 3.89 -18.53
C THR A 435 16.45 3.07 -19.72
N PRO A 436 17.43 3.55 -20.50
CA PRO A 436 17.83 2.89 -21.73
C PRO A 436 18.60 1.60 -21.43
N GLY A 437 17.96 0.47 -21.78
CA GLY A 437 18.57 -0.67 -22.47
C GLY A 437 19.69 -1.45 -21.77
N LEU A 438 19.33 -2.63 -21.24
CA LEU A 438 20.20 -3.81 -21.24
C LEU A 438 19.35 -5.02 -21.63
N GLY A 439 19.87 -5.83 -22.55
CA GLY A 439 19.12 -6.65 -23.49
C GLY A 439 18.34 -7.82 -22.90
N GLY A 440 17.21 -8.11 -23.56
CA GLY A 440 16.33 -9.24 -23.25
C GLY A 440 16.93 -10.58 -23.65
N GLY A 441 16.74 -11.59 -22.79
CA GLY A 441 17.04 -12.99 -23.11
C GLY A 441 17.19 -13.93 -21.90
N GLY A 442 17.47 -13.43 -20.69
CA GLY A 442 17.76 -14.29 -19.52
C GLY A 442 17.26 -13.74 -18.18
N ALA A 443 16.12 -13.06 -18.16
CA ALA A 443 15.70 -12.23 -17.02
C ALA A 443 15.23 -13.01 -15.77
N THR A 444 14.79 -14.26 -15.89
CA THR A 444 14.17 -14.98 -14.76
C THR A 444 15.18 -15.43 -13.72
N THR A 445 16.35 -15.95 -14.13
CA THR A 445 17.40 -16.38 -13.20
C THR A 445 18.07 -15.20 -12.48
N GLY A 446 18.17 -14.04 -13.15
CA GLY A 446 18.76 -12.84 -12.54
C GLY A 446 17.97 -12.31 -11.34
N ASN A 447 16.64 -12.39 -11.38
CA ASN A 447 15.78 -11.88 -10.30
C ASN A 447 15.95 -12.67 -9.00
N LEU A 448 16.00 -14.00 -9.09
CA LEU A 448 16.19 -14.85 -7.91
C LEU A 448 17.58 -14.64 -7.29
N GLN A 449 18.62 -14.59 -8.12
CA GLN A 449 20.00 -14.32 -7.67
C GLN A 449 20.09 -12.97 -6.95
N ASN A 450 19.41 -11.94 -7.48
CA ASN A 450 19.37 -10.62 -6.85
C ASN A 450 18.75 -10.67 -5.44
N ILE A 451 17.60 -11.34 -5.25
CA ILE A 451 16.98 -11.45 -3.91
C ILE A 451 17.90 -12.16 -2.93
N LEU A 452 18.50 -13.26 -3.37
CA LEU A 452 19.37 -14.07 -2.54
C LEU A 452 20.63 -13.30 -2.11
N LYS A 453 21.21 -12.53 -3.03
CA LYS A 453 22.30 -11.59 -2.72
C LYS A 453 21.87 -10.53 -1.71
N LEU A 454 20.70 -9.91 -1.91
CA LEU A 454 20.15 -8.92 -0.98
C LEU A 454 19.96 -9.51 0.43
N LEU A 455 19.40 -10.71 0.55
CA LEU A 455 19.21 -11.41 1.82
C LEU A 455 20.55 -11.68 2.51
N ALA A 456 21.57 -12.02 1.74
CA ALA A 456 22.87 -12.26 2.30
C ALA A 456 23.61 -11.01 2.75
N ASP A 457 23.55 -9.94 1.96
CA ASP A 457 24.04 -8.62 2.38
C ASP A 457 23.37 -8.23 3.70
N LEU A 458 22.06 -8.44 3.84
CA LEU A 458 21.32 -8.18 5.08
C LEU A 458 21.83 -9.00 6.26
N MET A 459 22.17 -10.28 6.05
CA MET A 459 22.75 -11.11 7.12
C MET A 459 24.16 -10.64 7.49
N LYS A 460 25.00 -10.29 6.52
CA LYS A 460 26.33 -9.70 6.77
C LYS A 460 26.21 -8.40 7.58
N ASP A 461 25.21 -7.57 7.26
CA ASP A 461 24.94 -6.30 7.95
C ASP A 461 24.34 -6.45 9.36
N CYS A 462 23.57 -7.52 9.60
CA CYS A 462 22.82 -7.70 10.85
C CYS A 462 23.44 -8.73 11.80
N GLU A 463 24.54 -9.36 11.40
CA GLU A 463 25.22 -10.44 12.14
C GLU A 463 24.24 -11.56 12.54
N ALA A 464 24.41 -12.15 13.72
CA ALA A 464 23.60 -13.27 14.22
C ALA A 464 22.15 -12.92 14.61
N ARG A 465 21.71 -11.66 14.46
CA ARG A 465 20.34 -11.22 14.82
C ARG A 465 19.29 -11.67 13.83
N VAL A 466 19.67 -11.89 12.57
CA VAL A 466 18.75 -12.27 11.50
C VAL A 466 19.04 -13.70 11.07
N LYS A 467 18.03 -14.57 11.17
CA LYS A 467 18.09 -15.92 10.63
C LYS A 467 17.17 -16.03 9.42
N VAL A 468 17.67 -16.54 8.31
CA VAL A 468 16.92 -16.68 7.05
C VAL A 468 16.83 -18.14 6.69
N ILE A 469 15.61 -18.59 6.42
CA ILE A 469 15.31 -19.95 5.97
C ILE A 469 14.61 -19.82 4.63
N ILE A 470 15.23 -20.37 3.59
CA ILE A 470 14.63 -20.45 2.27
C ILE A 470 14.32 -21.91 1.96
N THR A 471 13.24 -22.11 1.22
CA THR A 471 12.92 -23.42 0.68
C THR A 471 12.78 -23.35 -0.83
N SER A 472 13.15 -24.42 -1.52
CA SER A 472 13.00 -24.51 -2.97
C SER A 472 12.69 -25.92 -3.44
N ALA A 473 11.90 -26.07 -4.51
CA ALA A 473 11.79 -27.35 -5.22
C ALA A 473 12.94 -27.59 -6.21
N ALA A 474 13.69 -26.55 -6.56
CA ALA A 474 14.83 -26.61 -7.45
C ALA A 474 16.14 -26.57 -6.64
N CYS A 475 17.24 -27.01 -7.27
CA CYS A 475 18.57 -26.74 -6.75
C CYS A 475 18.79 -25.23 -6.71
N PRO A 476 19.02 -24.60 -5.56
CA PRO A 476 19.54 -23.24 -5.55
C PRO A 476 20.87 -23.21 -6.33
N PRO A 477 21.10 -22.17 -7.16
CA PRO A 477 22.26 -22.12 -8.04
C PRO A 477 23.56 -22.17 -7.22
N GLN A 478 24.44 -23.13 -7.52
CA GLN A 478 25.67 -23.39 -6.75
C GLN A 478 26.56 -22.14 -6.63
N THR A 479 26.68 -21.38 -7.72
CA THR A 479 27.45 -20.13 -7.79
C THR A 479 27.05 -19.10 -6.72
N LEU A 480 25.81 -19.20 -6.22
CA LEU A 480 25.31 -18.27 -5.22
C LEU A 480 25.80 -18.59 -3.81
N PHE A 481 26.16 -19.84 -3.52
CA PHE A 481 26.77 -20.17 -2.23
C PHE A 481 28.22 -19.71 -2.20
N ASP A 482 28.93 -19.90 -3.31
CA ASP A 482 30.34 -19.53 -3.46
C ASP A 482 30.55 -18.01 -3.41
N GLU A 483 29.75 -17.21 -4.14
CA GLU A 483 29.90 -15.75 -4.18
C GLU A 483 29.58 -15.05 -2.86
N VAL A 484 28.80 -15.72 -2.00
CA VAL A 484 28.14 -15.08 -0.87
C VAL A 484 28.68 -15.59 0.46
N GLU A 485 29.53 -16.63 0.42
CA GLU A 485 30.07 -17.34 1.61
C GLU A 485 28.94 -17.82 2.52
N LEU A 486 27.83 -18.25 1.91
CA LEU A 486 26.69 -18.73 2.68
C LEU A 486 26.95 -20.16 3.10
N CYS A 487 27.28 -20.35 4.38
CA CYS A 487 27.13 -21.66 5.00
C CYS A 487 25.66 -22.08 4.83
N ALA A 488 25.42 -22.99 3.90
CA ALA A 488 24.10 -23.49 3.58
C ALA A 488 24.07 -24.99 3.82
N VAL A 489 23.10 -25.44 4.60
CA VAL A 489 22.85 -26.87 4.76
C VAL A 489 21.81 -27.27 3.71
N VAL A 490 22.28 -27.91 2.64
CA VAL A 490 21.40 -28.46 1.61
C VAL A 490 21.04 -29.89 1.98
N ILE A 491 19.74 -30.15 2.14
CA ILE A 491 19.24 -31.48 2.55
C ILE A 491 18.55 -32.16 1.38
N ASP A 492 19.26 -33.09 0.76
CA ASP A 492 18.70 -33.98 -0.26
C ASP A 492 18.20 -35.28 0.40
N THR A 493 16.88 -35.42 0.44
CA THR A 493 16.24 -36.59 1.05
C THR A 493 16.26 -37.83 0.15
N GLN A 494 16.65 -37.70 -1.12
CA GLN A 494 16.74 -38.83 -2.05
C GLN A 494 18.10 -39.52 -2.04
N THR A 495 19.14 -38.86 -1.52
CA THR A 495 20.49 -39.40 -1.45
C THR A 495 20.87 -39.80 -0.02
N LYS A 496 21.83 -40.74 0.10
CA LYS A 496 22.34 -41.17 1.41
C LYS A 496 23.18 -40.09 2.10
N LEU A 497 23.81 -39.20 1.32
CA LEU A 497 24.49 -38.00 1.80
C LEU A 497 23.46 -36.88 1.93
N ARG A 498 22.87 -36.79 3.12
CA ARG A 498 21.80 -35.83 3.42
C ARG A 498 22.31 -34.41 3.66
N VAL A 499 23.62 -34.20 3.71
CA VAL A 499 24.23 -32.92 4.03
C VAL A 499 25.38 -32.67 3.07
N LYS A 500 25.31 -31.53 2.39
CA LYS A 500 26.49 -30.87 1.83
C LYS A 500 26.66 -29.55 2.59
N ILE A 501 27.63 -29.51 3.50
CA ILE A 501 28.10 -28.26 4.11
C ILE A 501 29.03 -27.63 3.07
N TRP A 502 28.71 -26.43 2.62
CA TRP A 502 29.60 -25.65 1.77
C TRP A 502 30.58 -24.92 2.69
N ASP A 503 31.66 -25.59 3.06
CA ASP A 503 32.83 -24.97 3.69
C ASP A 503 33.90 -24.74 2.59
N GLU A 504 34.65 -23.65 2.67
CA GLU A 504 35.57 -23.13 1.64
C GLU A 504 36.79 -24.02 1.28
N ASP A 505 36.90 -25.27 1.74
CA ASP A 505 38.20 -25.99 1.75
C ASP A 505 38.32 -27.25 0.85
N ASP A 506 37.39 -27.52 -0.07
CA ASP A 506 37.44 -28.73 -0.92
C ASP A 506 38.15 -28.52 -2.30
N GLU A 507 39.05 -27.54 -2.46
CA GLU A 507 39.84 -27.39 -3.70
C GLU A 507 41.10 -28.27 -3.79
N ASP A 508 41.54 -28.96 -2.73
CA ASP A 508 42.78 -29.76 -2.78
C ASP A 508 42.55 -31.26 -2.65
N ASN A 509 41.90 -31.91 -3.64
CA ASN A 509 42.07 -33.37 -3.78
C ASN A 509 41.90 -33.92 -5.20
N TYR A 510 42.59 -33.29 -6.15
CA TYR A 510 43.00 -33.98 -7.38
C TYR A 510 44.51 -33.83 -7.58
N ASP A 511 45.16 -35.00 -7.54
CA ASP A 511 46.54 -35.33 -7.89
C ASP A 511 47.67 -35.30 -6.83
N SER A 512 48.35 -36.45 -6.80
CA SER A 512 49.72 -36.76 -6.38
C SER A 512 49.98 -37.31 -4.94
N ASP A 513 50.11 -38.63 -4.92
CA ASP A 513 51.18 -39.44 -4.31
C ASP A 513 52.19 -38.77 -3.35
N SER A 514 52.36 -39.44 -2.20
CA SER A 514 53.55 -39.53 -1.34
C SER A 514 53.94 -38.35 -0.43
N GLY A 515 54.00 -38.64 0.89
CA GLY A 515 54.97 -38.02 1.80
C GLY A 515 54.40 -37.30 3.03
N SER A 516 54.59 -37.93 4.19
CA SER A 516 54.35 -37.44 5.56
C SER A 516 54.72 -35.98 5.85
N SER A 517 53.88 -35.22 6.57
CA SER A 517 54.00 -34.99 8.04
C SER A 517 53.23 -33.74 8.53
N THR A 518 52.37 -33.97 9.54
CA THR A 518 51.95 -33.11 10.67
C THR A 518 51.62 -31.63 10.46
N SER A 519 50.32 -31.31 10.52
CA SER A 519 49.79 -30.09 11.16
C SER A 519 48.29 -30.20 11.45
N SER A 520 47.91 -29.88 12.70
CA SER A 520 46.61 -29.43 13.26
C SER A 520 45.29 -30.12 12.83
N PRO A 521 44.44 -30.59 13.77
CA PRO A 521 43.19 -31.30 13.42
C PRO A 521 42.13 -30.32 12.91
N SER A 522 41.58 -30.61 11.73
CA SER A 522 40.40 -29.94 11.17
C SER A 522 39.11 -30.48 11.80
N VAL A 523 38.05 -29.68 11.72
CA VAL A 523 36.72 -29.92 12.31
C VAL A 523 36.07 -31.25 11.83
N LEU A 524 36.59 -31.87 10.77
CA LEU A 524 36.14 -33.16 10.24
C LEU A 524 36.48 -34.39 11.12
N GLU A 525 37.39 -34.27 12.09
CA GLU A 525 37.71 -35.40 12.99
C GLU A 525 36.70 -35.60 14.14
N TYR A 526 35.78 -34.65 14.37
CA TYR A 526 34.76 -34.79 15.42
C TYR A 526 33.55 -35.64 15.00
N LEU A 527 33.34 -35.86 13.70
CA LEU A 527 32.14 -36.56 13.19
C LEU A 527 32.34 -38.06 12.90
N ASN A 528 33.57 -38.60 13.05
CA ASN A 528 33.85 -40.01 12.79
C ASN A 528 34.09 -40.87 14.05
N ARG A 529 33.71 -40.38 15.25
CA ARG A 529 33.91 -41.10 16.52
C ARG A 529 32.65 -41.67 17.19
N GLU A 530 31.48 -41.57 16.58
CA GLU A 530 30.23 -42.19 17.09
C GLU A 530 29.58 -43.18 16.12
N VAL A 531 30.38 -43.99 15.41
CA VAL A 531 29.93 -45.31 14.95
C VAL A 531 31.05 -46.32 15.15
N GLN A 532 31.19 -46.80 16.39
CA GLN A 532 31.66 -48.16 16.70
C GLN A 532 30.94 -48.67 17.95
#